data_AF-A0A562IMA9-F1
#
_entry.id   AF-A0A562IMA9-F1
#
_cell.length_a   1.000
_cell.length_b   1.000
_cell.length_c   1.000
_cell.angle_alpha   90.00
_cell.angle_beta   90.00
_cell.angle_gamma   90.00
#
_symmetry.space_group_name_H-M   'P 1'
#
loop_
_entity.id
_entity.type
_entity.pdbx_description
1 polymer ?
#
loop_
_entity_poly.entity_id
_entity_poly.type
_entity_poly.pdbx_seq_one_letter_code
_entity_poly.pdbx_strand_id
1 'polypeptide(L)'
;MEGVTAPSDSSADRGAARAREYLQLVEAGRTDDAEQLLTGLTDTRELVYVGAEFTALARRTGRTLPTAMRAQASSRQVLLGQLRDRNRGDADGLRTWLREAAAEVQTVQRLAEAARRRLGEQASAG
;
A
#
# COMPACT_ATOMS: atom_id res chain seq x y z
N MET A 1 36.77 -14.37 -10.88
CA MET A 1 35.67 -13.85 -10.05
C MET A 1 35.19 -12.59 -10.73
N GLU A 2 33.96 -12.59 -11.26
CA GLU A 2 33.08 -11.41 -11.35
C GLU A 2 31.81 -11.83 -12.09
N GLY A 3 30.82 -12.25 -11.31
CA GLY A 3 29.43 -12.34 -11.78
C GLY A 3 28.77 -11.03 -11.48
N VAL A 4 28.73 -10.11 -12.46
CA VAL A 4 27.82 -8.97 -12.46
C VAL A 4 26.41 -9.54 -12.40
N THR A 5 25.79 -9.49 -11.21
CA THR A 5 24.35 -9.70 -11.08
C THR A 5 23.68 -8.48 -11.69
N ALA A 6 23.26 -8.59 -12.95
CA ALA A 6 22.30 -7.66 -13.52
C ALA A 6 21.13 -7.52 -12.53
N PRO A 7 20.56 -6.32 -12.32
CA PRO A 7 19.37 -6.18 -11.50
C PRO A 7 18.30 -7.07 -12.13
N SER A 8 18.02 -8.21 -11.49
CA SER A 8 16.97 -9.10 -11.94
C SER A 8 15.67 -8.33 -11.78
N ASP A 9 15.03 -7.99 -12.90
CA ASP A 9 13.70 -7.39 -12.97
C ASP A 9 12.67 -8.38 -12.41
N SER A 10 12.67 -8.54 -11.08
CA SER A 10 11.87 -9.54 -10.40
C SER A 10 10.41 -9.11 -10.40
N SER A 11 9.47 -10.07 -10.39
CA SER A 11 8.04 -9.75 -10.27
C SER A 11 7.73 -8.88 -9.04
N ALA A 12 8.54 -9.02 -7.98
CA ALA A 12 8.41 -8.18 -6.78
C ALA A 12 8.85 -6.74 -7.05
N ASP A 13 9.97 -6.52 -7.74
CA ASP A 13 10.46 -5.18 -8.08
C ASP A 13 9.48 -4.45 -9.00
N ARG A 14 8.93 -5.15 -10.00
CA ARG A 14 7.88 -4.61 -10.86
C ARG A 14 6.61 -4.28 -10.10
N GLY A 15 6.15 -5.17 -9.22
CA GLY A 15 4.99 -4.91 -8.36
C GLY A 15 5.20 -3.68 -7.47
N ALA A 16 6.41 -3.52 -6.92
CA ALA A 16 6.75 -2.36 -6.11
C ALA A 16 6.81 -1.06 -6.94
N ALA A 17 7.34 -1.11 -8.16
CA ALA A 17 7.33 0.02 -9.08
C ALA A 17 5.90 0.47 -9.43
N ARG A 18 5.02 -0.48 -9.77
CA ARG A 18 3.62 -0.21 -10.09
C ARG A 18 2.82 0.33 -8.90
N ALA A 19 3.06 -0.19 -7.69
CA ALA A 19 2.45 0.35 -6.49
C ALA A 19 2.86 1.81 -6.24
N ARG A 20 4.13 2.16 -6.48
CA ARG A 20 4.63 3.54 -6.35
C ARG A 20 4.00 4.45 -7.41
N GLU A 21 3.95 4.00 -8.65
CA GLU A 21 3.29 4.72 -9.75
C GLU A 21 1.82 5.02 -9.43
N TYR A 22 1.07 4.01 -8.95
CA TYR A 22 -0.31 4.19 -8.52
C TYR A 22 -0.45 5.28 -7.46
N LEU A 23 0.37 5.23 -6.40
CA LEU A 23 0.31 6.21 -5.33
C LEU A 23 0.69 7.62 -5.79
N GLN A 24 1.65 7.76 -6.71
CA GLN A 24 2.02 9.04 -7.31
C GLN A 24 0.87 9.63 -8.14
N LEU A 25 0.16 8.80 -8.90
CA LEU A 25 -1.02 9.24 -9.66
C LEU A 25 -2.13 9.71 -8.71
N VAL A 26 -2.40 8.96 -7.65
CA VAL A 26 -3.40 9.35 -6.64
C VAL A 26 -3.01 10.65 -5.93
N GLU A 27 -1.74 10.79 -5.54
CA GLU A 27 -1.23 12.02 -4.91
C GLU A 27 -1.33 13.23 -5.83
N ALA A 28 -1.10 13.04 -7.13
CA ALA A 28 -1.28 14.07 -8.15
C ALA A 28 -2.75 14.35 -8.52
N GLY A 29 -3.72 13.70 -7.86
CA GLY A 29 -5.15 13.83 -8.17
C GLY A 29 -5.58 13.17 -9.50
N ARG A 30 -4.71 12.36 -10.11
CA ARG A 30 -4.94 11.65 -11.38
C ARG A 30 -5.59 10.28 -11.11
N THR A 31 -6.76 10.29 -10.49
CA THR A 31 -7.45 9.06 -10.07
C THR A 31 -7.83 8.16 -11.26
N ASP A 32 -8.24 8.75 -12.38
CA ASP A 32 -8.62 7.98 -13.57
C ASP A 32 -7.42 7.23 -14.17
N ASP A 33 -6.25 7.85 -14.19
CA ASP A 33 -5.02 7.20 -14.65
C ASP A 33 -4.57 6.10 -13.68
N ALA A 34 -4.75 6.30 -12.37
CA ALA A 34 -4.48 5.29 -11.36
C ALA A 34 -5.39 4.06 -11.52
N GLU A 35 -6.67 4.28 -11.82
CA GLU A 35 -7.64 3.21 -12.10
C GLU A 35 -7.34 2.50 -13.43
N GLN A 36 -6.91 3.25 -14.45
CA GLN A 36 -6.48 2.67 -15.71
C GLN A 36 -5.23 1.78 -15.52
N LEU A 37 -4.28 2.21 -14.68
CA LEU A 37 -3.12 1.41 -14.31
C LEU A 37 -3.53 0.07 -13.70
N LEU A 38 -4.46 0.05 -12.73
CA LEU A 38 -4.95 -1.20 -12.12
C LEU A 38 -5.74 -2.07 -13.11
N THR A 39 -6.53 -1.44 -13.98
CA THR A 39 -7.33 -2.14 -14.99
C THR A 39 -6.44 -2.84 -16.01
N GLY A 40 -5.29 -2.24 -16.35
CA GLY A 40 -4.29 -2.83 -17.23
C GLY A 40 -3.56 -4.05 -16.66
N LEU A 41 -3.64 -4.29 -15.34
CA LEU A 41 -3.03 -5.46 -14.70
C LEU A 41 -3.97 -6.66 -14.81
N THR A 42 -3.63 -7.64 -15.64
CA THR A 42 -4.45 -8.86 -15.86
C THR A 42 -3.89 -10.09 -15.16
N ASP A 43 -2.61 -10.09 -14.81
CA ASP A 43 -1.94 -11.21 -14.16
C ASP A 43 -2.20 -11.17 -12.64
N THR A 44 -2.81 -12.24 -12.10
CA THR A 44 -3.11 -12.37 -10.66
C THR A 44 -1.86 -12.33 -9.78
N ARG A 45 -0.74 -12.86 -10.27
CA ARG A 45 0.54 -12.82 -9.56
C ARG A 45 1.09 -11.40 -9.51
N GLU A 46 0.99 -10.65 -10.60
CA GLU A 46 1.38 -9.23 -10.62
C GLU A 46 0.54 -8.41 -9.64
N LEU A 47 -0.79 -8.59 -9.67
CA LEU A 47 -1.71 -7.97 -8.72
C LEU A 47 -1.31 -8.27 -7.26
N VAL A 48 -0.95 -9.51 -6.94
CA VAL A 48 -0.47 -9.89 -5.59
C VAL A 48 0.80 -9.15 -5.18
N TYR A 49 1.77 -8.97 -6.09
CA TYR A 49 2.99 -8.24 -5.76
C TYR A 49 2.74 -6.73 -5.55
N VAL A 50 1.86 -6.12 -6.35
CA VAL A 50 1.45 -4.72 -6.14
C VAL A 50 0.81 -4.55 -4.76
N GLY A 51 -0.13 -5.41 -4.40
CA GLY A 51 -0.82 -5.32 -3.11
C GLY A 51 0.07 -5.68 -1.92
N ALA A 52 1.08 -6.52 -2.13
CA ALA A 52 2.12 -6.77 -1.14
C ALA A 52 2.92 -5.51 -0.82
N GLU A 53 3.25 -4.68 -1.83
CA GLU A 53 3.92 -3.39 -1.59
C GLU A 53 3.00 -2.41 -0.84
N PHE A 54 1.71 -2.29 -1.22
CA PHE A 54 0.76 -1.47 -0.45
C PHE A 54 0.68 -1.91 1.02
N THR A 55 0.59 -3.22 1.26
CA THR A 55 0.58 -3.82 2.59
C THR A 55 1.87 -3.49 3.36
N ALA A 56 3.02 -3.60 2.71
CA ALA A 56 4.32 -3.29 3.31
C ALA A 56 4.44 -1.81 3.69
N LEU A 57 4.00 -0.91 2.83
CA LEU A 57 3.96 0.54 3.07
C LEU A 57 3.03 0.88 4.23
N ALA A 58 1.79 0.39 4.21
CA ALA A 58 0.82 0.61 5.28
C ALA A 58 1.34 0.11 6.64
N ARG A 59 1.95 -1.09 6.68
CA ARG A 59 2.57 -1.62 7.90
C ARG A 59 3.76 -0.80 8.38
N ARG A 60 4.62 -0.34 7.47
CA ARG A 60 5.77 0.51 7.80
C ARG A 60 5.31 1.80 8.46
N THR A 61 4.35 2.49 7.85
CA THR A 61 3.78 3.72 8.40
C THR A 61 3.00 3.44 9.69
N GLY A 62 2.26 2.34 9.77
CA GLY A 62 1.49 1.95 10.96
C GLY A 62 2.33 1.78 12.22
N ARG A 63 3.62 1.40 12.08
CA ARG A 63 4.54 1.30 13.23
C ARG A 63 4.84 2.65 13.88
N THR A 64 4.65 3.76 13.19
CA THR A 64 4.84 5.12 13.76
C THR A 64 3.61 5.62 14.51
N LEU A 65 2.47 4.93 14.39
CA LEU A 65 1.23 5.34 15.04
C LEU A 65 1.25 5.08 16.56
N PRO A 66 0.49 5.86 17.35
CA PRO A 66 0.16 5.53 18.75
C PRO A 66 -0.48 4.14 18.89
N THR A 67 -0.30 3.50 20.04
CA THR A 67 -0.70 2.10 20.28
C THR A 67 -2.14 1.78 19.87
N ALA A 68 -3.11 2.61 20.26
CA ALA A 68 -4.52 2.39 19.94
C ALA A 68 -4.79 2.46 18.42
N MET A 69 -4.21 3.45 17.73
CA MET A 69 -4.35 3.59 16.27
C MET A 69 -3.62 2.47 15.52
N ARG A 70 -2.46 2.03 16.02
CA ARG A 70 -1.72 0.89 15.48
C ARG A 70 -2.54 -0.40 15.59
N ALA A 71 -3.22 -0.63 16.71
CA ALA A 71 -4.09 -1.79 16.87
C ALA A 71 -5.22 -1.78 15.84
N GLN A 72 -5.88 -0.63 15.63
CA GLN A 72 -6.91 -0.49 14.60
C GLN A 72 -6.37 -0.74 13.18
N ALA A 73 -5.18 -0.22 12.86
CA ALA A 73 -4.52 -0.48 11.58
C ALA A 73 -4.24 -1.98 11.39
N SER A 74 -3.72 -2.67 12.40
CA SER A 74 -3.52 -4.12 12.37
C SER A 74 -4.82 -4.89 12.10
N SER A 75 -5.94 -4.49 12.71
CA SER A 75 -7.24 -5.11 12.44
C SER A 75 -7.67 -4.93 10.99
N ARG A 76 -7.51 -3.74 10.40
CA ARG A 76 -7.81 -3.51 8.97
C ARG A 76 -6.90 -4.33 8.05
N GLN A 77 -5.62 -4.50 8.41
CA GLN A 77 -4.69 -5.36 7.67
C GLN A 77 -5.12 -6.84 7.66
N VAL A 78 -5.73 -7.33 8.75
CA VAL A 78 -6.31 -8.70 8.79
C VAL A 78 -7.48 -8.82 7.81
N LEU A 79 -8.38 -7.84 7.79
CA LEU A 79 -9.54 -7.83 6.87
C LEU A 79 -9.09 -7.77 5.40
N LEU A 80 -8.07 -6.96 5.10
CA LEU A 80 -7.46 -6.91 3.75
C LEU A 80 -6.84 -8.26 3.36
N GLY A 81 -6.17 -8.95 4.30
CA GLY A 81 -5.65 -10.30 4.07
C GLY A 81 -6.76 -11.30 3.72
N GLN A 82 -7.87 -11.27 4.45
CA GLN A 82 -9.05 -12.11 4.17
C GLN A 82 -9.67 -11.79 2.82
N LEU A 83 -9.75 -10.51 2.44
CA LEU A 83 -10.26 -10.08 1.14
C LEU A 83 -9.39 -10.61 0.00
N ARG A 84 -8.05 -10.52 0.13
CA ARG A 84 -7.11 -11.11 -0.83
C ARG A 84 -7.32 -12.61 -0.95
N ASP A 85 -7.36 -13.32 0.17
CA ASP A 85 -7.40 -14.78 0.19
C ASP A 85 -8.69 -15.31 -0.43
N ARG A 86 -9.82 -14.60 -0.24
CA ARG A 86 -11.10 -14.91 -0.90
C ARG A 86 -11.03 -14.77 -2.42
N ASN A 87 -10.24 -13.85 -2.93
CA ASN A 87 -10.18 -13.52 -4.36
C ASN A 87 -8.89 -14.01 -5.05
N ARG A 88 -8.10 -14.91 -4.43
CA ARG A 88 -6.74 -15.28 -4.89
C ARG A 88 -6.61 -15.72 -6.35
N GLY A 89 -7.69 -16.20 -6.96
CA GLY A 89 -7.75 -16.65 -8.35
C GLY A 89 -8.61 -15.78 -9.27
N ASP A 90 -9.12 -14.65 -8.75
CA ASP A 90 -10.00 -13.73 -9.47
C ASP A 90 -9.30 -12.37 -9.62
N ALA A 91 -8.97 -12.01 -10.86
CA ALA A 91 -8.29 -10.75 -11.15
C ALA A 91 -9.15 -9.54 -10.79
N ASP A 92 -10.46 -9.57 -11.00
CA ASP A 92 -11.35 -8.45 -10.67
C ASP A 92 -11.51 -8.29 -9.16
N GLY A 93 -11.66 -9.40 -8.45
CA GLY A 93 -11.62 -9.44 -6.99
C GLY A 93 -10.28 -8.94 -6.42
N LEU A 94 -9.16 -9.27 -7.05
CA LEU A 94 -7.84 -8.77 -6.65
C LEU A 94 -7.67 -7.27 -6.95
N ARG A 95 -8.19 -6.73 -8.06
CA ARG A 95 -8.20 -5.28 -8.32
C ARG A 95 -9.00 -4.53 -7.26
N THR A 96 -10.13 -5.10 -6.82
CA THR A 96 -10.90 -4.57 -5.69
C THR A 96 -10.07 -4.56 -4.41
N TRP A 97 -9.37 -5.66 -4.10
CA TRP A 97 -8.44 -5.71 -2.97
C TRP A 97 -7.31 -4.67 -3.07
N LEU A 98 -6.77 -4.40 -4.27
CA LEU A 98 -5.74 -3.38 -4.46
C LEU A 98 -6.22 -1.96 -4.15
N ARG A 99 -7.44 -1.60 -4.56
CA ARG A 99 -8.03 -0.30 -4.24
C ARG A 99 -8.13 -0.11 -2.73
N GLU A 100 -8.65 -1.12 -2.02
CA GLU A 100 -8.77 -1.10 -0.56
C GLU A 100 -7.40 -1.03 0.14
N ALA A 101 -6.42 -1.79 -0.35
CA ALA A 101 -5.06 -1.77 0.18
C ALA A 101 -4.38 -0.40 -0.02
N ALA A 102 -4.57 0.24 -1.18
CA ALA A 102 -4.05 1.57 -1.44
C ALA A 102 -4.77 2.66 -0.64
N ALA A 103 -6.08 2.53 -0.45
CA ALA A 103 -6.85 3.42 0.44
C ALA A 103 -6.37 3.33 1.90
N GLU A 104 -5.97 2.13 2.34
CA GLU A 104 -5.39 1.94 3.67
C GLU A 104 -4.01 2.60 3.81
N VAL A 105 -3.16 2.60 2.77
CA VAL A 105 -1.89 3.35 2.78
C VAL A 105 -2.15 4.83 3.07
N GLN A 106 -3.07 5.46 2.33
CA GLN A 106 -3.42 6.86 2.53
C GLN A 106 -4.03 7.12 3.91
N THR A 107 -4.89 6.21 4.39
CA THR A 107 -5.51 6.31 5.71
C THR A 107 -4.47 6.30 6.82
N VAL A 108 -3.51 5.37 6.77
CA VAL A 108 -2.45 5.27 7.76
C VAL A 108 -1.48 6.46 7.69
N GLN A 109 -1.19 6.98 6.50
CA GLN A 109 -0.40 8.21 6.32
C GLN A 109 -1.07 9.42 6.98
N ARG A 110 -2.36 9.65 6.70
CA ARG A 110 -3.15 10.73 7.34
C ARG A 110 -3.18 10.61 8.86
N LEU A 111 -3.35 9.39 9.38
CA LEU A 111 -3.30 9.15 10.83
C LEU A 111 -1.93 9.48 11.42
N ALA A 112 -0.85 9.10 10.73
CA ALA A 112 0.52 9.38 11.18
C ALA A 112 0.85 10.87 11.14
N GLU A 113 0.37 11.60 10.14
CA GLU A 113 0.48 13.07 10.08
C GLU A 113 -0.31 13.75 11.20
N ALA A 114 -1.55 13.33 11.42
CA ALA A 114 -2.37 13.87 12.50
C ALA A 114 -1.75 13.61 13.89
N ALA A 115 -1.19 12.41 14.12
CA ALA A 115 -0.49 12.10 15.35
C ALA A 115 0.76 12.96 15.54
N ARG A 116 1.57 13.14 14.48
CA ARG A 116 2.77 14.00 14.51
C ARG A 116 2.42 15.46 14.83
N ARG A 117 1.38 16.02 14.21
CA ARG A 117 0.93 17.41 14.47
C ARG A 117 0.54 17.62 15.93
N ARG A 118 -0.27 16.72 16.49
CA ARG A 118 -0.69 16.80 17.89
C ARG A 118 0.48 16.76 18.88
N LEU A 119 1.47 15.90 18.62
CA LEU A 119 2.68 15.85 19.45
C LEU A 119 3.50 17.14 19.37
N GLY A 120 3.63 17.73 18.18
CA GLY A 120 4.31 19.01 18.00
C GLY A 120 3.61 20.19 18.67
N GLU A 121 2.27 20.23 18.60
CA GLU A 121 1.44 21.22 19.30
C GLU A 121 1.61 21.12 20.83
N GLN A 122 1.61 19.90 21.37
CA GLN A 122 1.83 19.65 22.80
C GLN A 122 3.23 20.08 23.27
N ALA A 123 4.26 19.87 22.44
CA ALA A 123 5.62 20.27 22.75
C ALA A 123 5.86 21.78 22.67
N SER A 124 5.03 22.53 21.94
CA SER A 124 5.14 24.00 21.80
C SER A 124 4.35 24.76 22.88
N ALA A 125 3.49 24.06 23.62
CA ALA A 125 2.59 24.64 24.62
C ALA A 125 3.04 24.45 26.08
N GLY A 126 4.19 23.78 26.30
CA GLY A 126 4.80 23.56 27.61
C GLY A 126 6.16 24.21 27.71
#